data_AF-A0A4S9LW21-F1
#
_entry.id   AF-A0A4S9LW21-F1
#
_cell.length_a   1.000
_cell.length_b   1.000
_cell.length_c   1.000
_cell.angle_alpha   90.00
_cell.angle_beta   90.00
_cell.angle_gamma   90.00
#
_symmetry.space_group_name_H-M   'P 1'
#
loop_
_entity.id
_entity.type
_entity.pdbx_description
1 polymer ?
#
loop_
_entity_poly.entity_id
_entity_poly.type
_entity_poly.pdbx_seq_one_letter_code
_entity_poly.pdbx_strand_id
1 'polypeptide(L)'
;MISSIFLPLAFAVCQVSSSPIHQRRALSQNDIIGLQLAGYLENLELSLYTGGCEGFTDVEWIAAGFPSTFQQDICAIAEQQNQTSFIASSLESNGISAPQACSYNLSYDSPTSFVLLANQITSISLGFYLGSLNDFSPALQTVAASILSVEARHDAIVRNGMGASPFPTNLDVPLSSVWAYSLAQKYISSCPQQLPIDLLPPLGFNGMSGSTPTEAGQALYLAIVHANATDPSYQQVLTTGQGQGTAQLPEGLGGVVYAALTASSGDLTFHELTTTGTLAGPAQLVLS
;
A
#
# COMPACT_ATOMS: atom_id res chain seq x y z
N MET A 1 -5.64 -46.34 -51.01
CA MET A 1 -4.64 -45.83 -50.05
C MET A 1 -4.16 -44.48 -50.56
N ILE A 2 -4.61 -43.38 -49.97
CA ILE A 2 -4.23 -42.02 -50.35
C ILE A 2 -3.06 -41.63 -49.44
N SER A 3 -1.86 -41.47 -50.01
CA SER A 3 -0.69 -40.99 -49.28
C SER A 3 -0.83 -39.49 -49.06
N SER A 4 -0.96 -39.07 -47.80
CA SER A 4 -0.93 -37.65 -47.42
C SER A 4 0.51 -37.24 -47.14
N ILE A 5 1.03 -36.29 -47.92
CA ILE A 5 2.34 -35.67 -47.70
C ILE A 5 2.14 -34.50 -46.74
N PHE A 6 2.66 -34.61 -45.52
CA PHE A 6 2.76 -33.48 -44.60
C PHE A 6 4.05 -32.71 -44.89
N LEU A 7 3.92 -31.44 -45.32
CA LEU A 7 5.02 -30.50 -45.43
C LEU A 7 5.11 -29.70 -44.11
N PRO A 8 6.22 -29.76 -43.36
CA PRO A 8 6.37 -28.93 -42.16
C PRO A 8 6.61 -27.48 -42.57
N LEU A 9 5.69 -26.59 -42.19
CA LEU A 9 5.86 -25.15 -42.33
C LEU A 9 6.75 -24.66 -41.18
N ALA A 10 8.01 -24.35 -41.47
CA ALA A 10 8.89 -23.69 -40.50
C ALA A 10 8.60 -22.18 -40.51
N PHE A 11 8.00 -21.66 -39.44
CA PHE A 11 7.89 -20.22 -39.22
C PHE A 11 9.19 -19.70 -38.59
N ALA A 12 9.95 -18.88 -39.33
CA ALA A 12 11.02 -18.08 -38.76
C ALA A 12 10.42 -16.83 -38.12
N VAL A 13 10.49 -16.72 -36.78
CA VAL A 13 10.12 -15.51 -36.07
C VAL A 13 11.30 -14.54 -36.16
N CYS A 14 11.27 -13.62 -37.12
CA CYS A 14 12.18 -12.47 -37.13
C CYS A 14 11.67 -11.45 -36.11
N GLN A 15 12.38 -11.28 -35.00
CA GLN A 15 12.12 -10.18 -34.08
C GLN A 15 12.62 -8.87 -34.71
N VAL A 16 11.68 -8.08 -35.23
CA VAL A 16 11.96 -6.70 -35.64
C VAL A 16 11.75 -5.83 -34.41
N SER A 17 12.81 -5.17 -33.92
CA SER A 17 12.67 -4.15 -32.88
C SER A 17 12.09 -2.87 -33.50
N SER A 18 10.77 -2.78 -33.56
CA SER A 18 10.14 -1.47 -33.72
C SER A 18 10.20 -0.77 -32.36
N SER A 19 11.01 0.27 -32.23
CA SER A 19 10.86 1.20 -31.10
C SER A 19 9.47 1.84 -31.23
N PRO A 20 8.54 1.61 -30.29
CA PRO A 20 7.27 2.31 -30.32
C PRO A 20 7.56 3.82 -30.30
N ILE A 21 6.95 4.56 -31.22
CA ILE A 21 6.86 6.00 -31.09
C ILE A 21 5.97 6.23 -29.87
N HIS A 22 6.58 6.33 -28.68
CA HIS A 22 5.89 6.84 -27.50
C HIS A 22 5.57 8.30 -27.80
N GLN A 23 4.35 8.55 -28.26
CA GLN A 23 3.76 9.87 -28.15
C GLN A 23 3.88 10.23 -26.66
N ARG A 24 4.73 11.20 -26.32
CA ARG A 24 4.82 11.72 -24.95
C ARG A 24 3.41 12.16 -24.56
N ARG A 25 2.74 11.36 -23.73
CA ARG A 25 1.51 11.80 -23.09
C ARG A 25 1.94 12.67 -21.93
N ALA A 26 1.61 13.95 -22.04
CA ALA A 26 1.74 14.86 -20.92
C ALA A 26 0.94 14.29 -19.75
N LEU A 27 1.61 14.12 -18.61
CA LEU A 27 0.96 13.71 -17.37
C LEU A 27 0.05 14.84 -16.88
N SER A 28 -1.15 14.51 -16.42
CA SER A 28 -1.97 15.45 -15.67
C SER A 28 -1.36 15.73 -14.29
N GLN A 29 -1.86 16.75 -13.58
CA GLN A 29 -1.40 17.02 -12.22
C GLN A 29 -1.66 15.84 -11.27
N ASN A 30 -2.80 15.16 -11.43
CA ASN A 30 -3.12 13.96 -10.64
C ASN A 30 -2.19 12.79 -10.97
N ASP A 31 -1.86 12.59 -12.26
CA ASP A 31 -0.88 11.58 -12.66
C ASP A 31 0.49 11.85 -12.03
N ILE A 32 0.93 13.11 -12.00
CA ILE A 32 2.21 13.50 -11.40
C ILE A 32 2.22 13.22 -9.90
N ILE A 33 1.19 13.67 -9.16
CA ILE A 33 1.08 13.47 -7.71
C ILE A 33 1.00 11.97 -7.40
N GLY A 34 0.17 11.22 -8.13
CA GLY A 34 0.00 9.79 -7.96
C GLY A 34 1.29 9.01 -8.24
N LEU A 35 2.00 9.29 -9.33
CA LEU A 35 3.27 8.63 -9.64
C LEU A 35 4.39 9.02 -8.67
N GLN A 36 4.41 10.26 -8.17
CA GLN A 36 5.37 10.65 -7.14
C GLN A 36 5.10 9.95 -5.81
N LEU A 37 3.84 9.77 -5.41
CA LEU A 37 3.51 8.98 -4.22
C LEU A 37 3.78 7.49 -4.44
N ALA A 38 3.46 6.94 -5.61
CA ALA A 38 3.80 5.57 -5.98
C ALA A 38 5.30 5.34 -5.81
N GLY A 39 6.15 6.12 -6.49
CA GLY A 39 7.60 5.97 -6.39
C GLY A 39 8.15 6.18 -4.97
N TYR A 40 7.48 6.99 -4.15
CA TYR A 40 7.84 7.17 -2.74
C TYR A 40 7.58 5.90 -1.91
N LEU A 41 6.42 5.26 -2.10
CA LEU A 41 6.05 4.02 -1.42
C LEU A 41 6.87 2.81 -1.93
N GLU A 42 7.07 2.71 -3.24
CA GLU A 42 7.90 1.66 -3.84
C GLU A 42 9.35 1.69 -3.33
N ASN A 43 9.92 2.89 -3.12
CA ASN A 43 11.26 3.01 -2.54
C ASN A 43 11.31 2.56 -1.07
N LEU A 44 10.23 2.73 -0.30
CA LEU A 44 10.10 2.24 1.07
C LEU A 44 10.06 0.70 1.08
N GLU A 45 9.25 0.10 0.20
CA GLU A 45 9.16 -1.35 0.08
C GLU A 45 10.44 -1.98 -0.44
N LEU A 46 11.08 -1.38 -1.45
CA LEU A 46 12.38 -1.85 -1.93
C LEU A 46 13.38 -1.93 -0.77
N SER A 47 13.48 -0.89 0.06
CA SER A 47 14.38 -0.91 1.22
C SER A 47 14.03 -2.00 2.22
N LEU A 48 12.73 -2.23 2.47
CA LEU A 48 12.28 -3.27 3.38
C LEU A 48 12.62 -4.66 2.85
N TYR A 49 12.19 -4.98 1.64
CA TYR A 49 12.33 -6.33 1.08
C TYR A 49 13.77 -6.70 0.74
N THR A 50 14.60 -5.75 0.28
CA THR A 50 16.05 -5.98 0.16
C THR A 50 16.64 -6.30 1.54
N GLY A 51 16.27 -5.54 2.57
CA GLY A 51 16.73 -5.77 3.94
C GLY A 51 16.28 -7.13 4.52
N GLY A 52 15.09 -7.62 4.18
CA GLY A 52 14.62 -8.96 4.57
C GLY A 52 15.28 -10.10 3.80
N CYS A 53 15.51 -9.90 2.49
CA CYS A 53 16.18 -10.86 1.63
C CYS A 53 17.64 -11.09 2.04
N GLU A 54 18.36 -10.01 2.33
CA GLU A 54 19.81 -10.05 2.63
C GLU A 54 20.10 -10.17 4.13
N GLY A 55 19.18 -9.72 4.99
CA GLY A 55 19.41 -9.61 6.44
C GLY A 55 19.25 -10.90 7.24
N PHE A 56 18.62 -11.92 6.66
CA PHE A 56 18.39 -13.21 7.32
C PHE A 56 18.83 -14.36 6.43
N THR A 57 19.44 -15.37 7.02
CA THR A 57 19.83 -16.61 6.35
C THR A 57 18.66 -17.60 6.24
N ASP A 58 18.71 -18.51 5.27
CA ASP A 58 17.74 -19.62 5.14
C ASP A 58 17.54 -20.38 6.47
N VAL A 59 18.63 -20.55 7.25
CA VAL A 59 18.59 -21.23 8.55
C VAL A 59 17.76 -20.45 9.57
N GLU A 60 17.86 -19.12 9.60
CA GLU A 60 17.08 -18.26 10.49
C GLU A 60 15.60 -18.27 10.10
N TRP A 61 15.28 -18.22 8.81
CA TRP A 61 13.91 -18.35 8.31
C TRP A 61 13.28 -19.69 8.73
N ILE A 62 13.99 -20.80 8.50
CA ILE A 62 13.51 -22.14 8.89
C ILE A 62 13.37 -22.24 10.41
N ALA A 63 14.33 -21.72 11.18
CA ALA A 63 14.28 -21.74 12.64
C ALA A 63 13.11 -20.92 13.20
N ALA A 64 12.70 -19.86 12.51
CA ALA A 64 11.52 -19.06 12.83
C ALA A 64 10.19 -19.70 12.36
N GLY A 65 10.24 -20.90 11.75
CA GLY A 65 9.06 -21.67 11.36
C GLY A 65 8.56 -21.42 9.94
N PHE A 66 9.31 -20.69 9.12
CA PHE A 66 8.95 -20.43 7.72
C PHE A 66 9.33 -21.60 6.80
N PRO A 67 8.62 -21.79 5.67
CA PRO A 67 9.01 -22.75 4.64
C PRO A 67 10.40 -22.47 4.09
N SER A 68 11.11 -23.51 3.63
CA SER A 68 12.47 -23.37 3.07
C SER A 68 12.53 -22.54 1.79
N THR A 69 11.40 -22.23 1.16
CA THR A 69 11.31 -21.37 -0.02
C THR A 69 11.04 -19.90 0.33
N PHE A 70 10.73 -19.59 1.59
CA PHE A 70 10.20 -18.27 1.96
C PHE A 70 11.22 -17.15 1.74
N GLN A 71 12.51 -17.38 1.99
CA GLN A 71 13.54 -16.39 1.66
C GLN A 71 13.55 -16.05 0.17
N GLN A 72 13.40 -17.06 -0.69
CA GLN A 72 13.35 -16.85 -2.15
C GLN A 72 12.13 -16.03 -2.55
N ASP A 73 10.98 -16.25 -1.89
CA ASP A 73 9.78 -15.44 -2.12
C ASP A 73 10.03 -13.97 -1.70
N ILE A 74 10.65 -13.72 -0.54
CA ILE A 74 11.03 -12.36 -0.08
C ILE A 74 12.02 -11.69 -1.04
N CYS A 75 13.03 -12.42 -1.52
CA CYS A 75 13.98 -11.91 -2.51
C CYS A 75 13.31 -11.62 -3.86
N ALA A 76 12.38 -12.47 -4.30
CA ALA A 76 11.62 -12.25 -5.53
C ALA A 76 10.73 -11.00 -5.43
N ILE A 77 10.16 -10.73 -4.25
CA ILE A 77 9.43 -9.47 -4.00
C ILE A 77 10.39 -8.28 -4.11
N ALA A 78 11.57 -8.34 -3.48
CA ALA A 78 12.59 -7.28 -3.57
C ALA A 78 12.98 -6.98 -5.03
N GLU A 79 13.21 -8.01 -5.85
CA GLU A 79 13.51 -7.85 -7.28
C GLU A 79 12.34 -7.24 -8.07
N GLN A 80 11.11 -7.58 -7.69
CA GLN A 80 9.92 -7.04 -8.34
C GLN A 80 9.69 -5.56 -8.04
N GLN A 81 10.23 -5.01 -6.93
CA GLN A 81 10.21 -3.56 -6.66
C GLN A 81 11.07 -2.71 -7.61
N ASN A 82 11.59 -3.31 -8.68
CA ASN A 82 12.02 -2.60 -9.88
C ASN A 82 10.88 -1.81 -10.57
N GLN A 83 9.63 -1.91 -10.09
CA GLN A 83 8.54 -0.96 -10.42
C GLN A 83 8.97 0.51 -10.29
N THR A 84 9.86 0.81 -9.32
CA THR A 84 10.53 2.10 -9.16
C THR A 84 11.12 2.64 -10.46
N SER A 85 11.76 1.80 -11.28
CA SER A 85 12.38 2.20 -12.56
C SER A 85 11.34 2.61 -13.60
N PHE A 86 10.22 1.89 -13.67
CA PHE A 86 9.13 2.21 -14.58
C PHE A 86 8.50 3.56 -14.20
N ILE A 87 8.21 3.76 -12.91
CA ILE A 87 7.63 5.01 -12.39
C ILE A 87 8.60 6.17 -12.64
N ALA A 88 9.89 6.00 -12.33
CA ALA A 88 10.90 7.01 -12.57
C ALA A 88 10.97 7.40 -14.05
N SER A 89 11.00 6.42 -14.96
CA SER A 89 11.03 6.69 -16.41
C SER A 89 9.78 7.45 -16.90
N SER A 90 8.61 7.18 -16.31
CA SER A 90 7.35 7.86 -16.65
C SER A 90 7.36 9.33 -16.24
N LEU A 91 7.89 9.64 -15.05
CA LEU A 91 8.07 11.00 -14.55
C LEU A 91 9.15 11.76 -15.34
N GLU A 92 10.33 11.16 -15.49
CA GLU A 92 11.50 11.79 -16.10
C GLU A 92 11.31 12.08 -17.58
N SER A 93 10.62 11.20 -18.32
CA SER A 93 10.25 11.44 -19.72
C SER A 93 9.32 12.65 -19.91
N ASN A 94 8.65 13.07 -18.83
CA ASN A 94 7.84 14.28 -18.76
C ASN A 94 8.54 15.46 -18.07
N GLY A 95 9.85 15.36 -17.79
CA GLY A 95 10.63 16.42 -17.15
C GLY A 95 10.32 16.61 -15.67
N ILE A 96 9.69 15.63 -15.03
CA ILE A 96 9.42 15.63 -13.59
C ILE A 96 10.44 14.74 -12.89
N SER A 97 11.04 15.22 -11.81
CA SER A 97 11.99 14.43 -11.02
C SER A 97 11.27 13.28 -10.31
N ALA A 98 11.84 12.08 -10.43
CA ALA A 98 11.38 10.90 -9.70
C ALA A 98 11.73 11.00 -8.20
N PRO A 99 10.85 10.55 -7.30
CA PRO A 99 11.17 10.42 -5.88
C PRO A 99 12.44 9.60 -5.69
N GLN A 100 13.34 10.10 -4.85
CA GLN A 100 14.54 9.39 -4.43
C GLN A 100 14.27 8.65 -3.13
N ALA A 101 14.99 7.56 -2.88
CA ALA A 101 14.91 6.82 -1.65
C ALA A 101 15.15 7.73 -0.42
N CYS A 102 14.31 7.55 0.61
CA CYS A 102 14.45 8.22 1.88
C CYS A 102 15.43 7.48 2.79
N SER A 103 15.75 8.09 3.93
CA SER A 103 16.29 7.39 5.09
C SER A 103 15.12 6.81 5.89
N TYR A 104 15.16 5.50 6.11
CA TYR A 104 14.06 4.76 6.74
C TYR A 104 14.39 4.32 8.17
N ASN A 105 13.34 4.21 8.98
CA ASN A 105 13.36 3.62 10.32
C ASN A 105 12.53 2.34 10.33
N LEU A 106 13.09 1.27 9.78
CA LEU A 106 12.47 -0.06 9.71
C LEU A 106 12.97 -0.90 10.89
N SER A 107 12.10 -1.14 11.88
CA SER A 107 12.46 -1.85 13.10
C SER A 107 12.00 -3.31 13.05
N TYR A 108 12.94 -4.23 12.82
CA TYR A 108 12.77 -5.67 12.91
C TYR A 108 14.12 -6.34 13.24
N ASP A 109 14.07 -7.48 13.93
CA ASP A 109 15.23 -8.20 14.46
C ASP A 109 15.12 -9.73 14.29
N SER A 110 14.02 -10.19 13.70
CA SER A 110 13.77 -11.59 13.42
C SER A 110 12.94 -11.73 12.14
N PRO A 111 12.97 -12.90 11.48
CA PRO A 111 12.05 -13.23 10.40
C PRO A 111 10.58 -12.91 10.71
N THR A 112 10.12 -13.24 11.92
CA THR A 112 8.73 -12.99 12.33
C THR A 112 8.44 -11.50 12.47
N SER A 113 9.30 -10.72 13.14
CA SER A 113 9.11 -9.27 13.26
C SER A 113 9.22 -8.55 11.92
N PHE A 114 10.04 -9.06 10.99
CA PHE A 114 10.09 -8.58 9.61
C PHE A 114 8.78 -8.82 8.87
N VAL A 115 8.22 -10.04 8.89
CA VAL A 115 7.00 -10.36 8.12
C VAL A 115 5.81 -9.55 8.62
N LEU A 116 5.73 -9.29 9.93
CA LEU A 116 4.71 -8.38 10.49
C LEU A 116 4.86 -6.95 9.95
N LEU A 117 6.09 -6.44 9.85
CA LEU A 117 6.36 -5.12 9.29
C LEU A 117 6.09 -5.08 7.77
N ALA A 118 6.46 -6.14 7.05
CA ALA A 118 6.17 -6.31 5.63
C ALA A 118 4.67 -6.23 5.35
N ASN A 119 3.83 -6.88 6.16
CA ASN A 119 2.39 -6.81 5.94
C ASN A 119 1.86 -5.39 6.14
N GLN A 120 2.38 -4.67 7.14
CA GLN A 120 1.97 -3.29 7.37
C GLN A 120 2.31 -2.39 6.18
N ILE A 121 3.55 -2.45 5.68
CA ILE A 121 4.02 -1.58 4.60
C ILE A 121 3.36 -1.97 3.26
N THR A 122 3.32 -3.24 2.89
CA THR A 122 2.73 -3.68 1.61
C THR A 122 1.24 -3.41 1.52
N SER A 123 0.52 -3.54 2.64
CA SER A 123 -0.88 -3.13 2.67
C SER A 123 -1.06 -1.63 2.42
N ILE A 124 -0.10 -0.75 2.77
CA ILE A 124 -0.17 0.68 2.44
C ILE A 124 -0.10 0.89 0.92
N SER A 125 0.86 0.25 0.24
CA SER A 125 1.00 0.35 -1.21
C SER A 125 -0.20 -0.25 -1.94
N LEU A 126 -0.64 -1.45 -1.54
CA LEU A 126 -1.84 -2.10 -2.06
C LEU A 126 -3.07 -1.18 -1.97
N GLY A 127 -3.33 -0.64 -0.78
CA GLY A 127 -4.46 0.27 -0.55
C GLY A 127 -4.32 1.55 -1.37
N PHE A 128 -3.12 2.12 -1.47
CA PHE A 128 -2.86 3.32 -2.26
C PHE A 128 -3.19 3.11 -3.74
N TYR A 129 -2.66 2.05 -4.37
CA TYR A 129 -2.93 1.81 -5.78
C TYR A 129 -4.42 1.61 -6.02
N LEU A 130 -5.10 0.85 -5.16
CA LEU A 130 -6.55 0.63 -5.27
C LEU A 130 -7.34 1.92 -5.15
N GLY A 131 -7.05 2.74 -4.13
CA GLY A 131 -7.80 3.97 -3.85
C GLY A 131 -7.52 5.10 -4.84
N SER A 132 -6.33 5.13 -5.45
CA SER A 132 -5.93 6.14 -6.43
C SER A 132 -6.27 5.79 -7.88
N LEU A 133 -6.81 4.58 -8.16
CA LEU A 133 -7.14 4.15 -9.53
C LEU A 133 -7.94 5.21 -10.30
N ASN A 134 -8.99 5.79 -9.69
CA ASN A 134 -9.83 6.77 -10.37
C ASN A 134 -9.18 8.14 -10.56
N ASP A 135 -8.08 8.44 -9.85
CA ASP A 135 -7.35 9.70 -9.96
C ASP A 135 -6.41 9.72 -11.17
N PHE A 136 -5.95 8.55 -11.60
CA PHE A 136 -5.08 8.40 -12.77
C PHE A 136 -5.83 8.59 -14.08
N SER A 137 -5.13 9.11 -15.09
CA SER A 137 -5.58 9.12 -16.47
C SER A 137 -5.82 7.68 -16.97
N PRO A 138 -6.73 7.45 -17.94
CA PRO A 138 -7.09 6.09 -18.36
C PRO A 138 -5.91 5.19 -18.79
N ALA A 139 -4.81 5.77 -19.31
CA ALA A 139 -3.61 5.00 -19.63
C ALA A 139 -2.86 4.53 -18.37
N LEU A 140 -2.76 5.39 -17.36
CA LEU A 140 -2.09 5.06 -16.11
C LEU A 140 -2.98 4.20 -15.20
N GLN A 141 -4.30 4.22 -15.36
CA GLN A 141 -5.20 3.29 -14.67
C GLN A 141 -4.84 1.83 -14.95
N THR A 142 -4.59 1.47 -16.21
CA THR A 142 -4.18 0.09 -16.56
C THR A 142 -2.83 -0.28 -15.94
N VAL A 143 -1.90 0.67 -15.90
CA VAL A 143 -0.58 0.48 -15.31
C VAL A 143 -0.68 0.31 -13.79
N ALA A 144 -1.38 1.22 -13.11
CA ALA A 144 -1.62 1.16 -11.67
C ALA A 144 -2.38 -0.12 -11.28
N ALA A 145 -3.36 -0.55 -12.07
CA ALA A 145 -4.05 -1.82 -11.86
C ALA A 145 -3.13 -3.05 -12.04
N SER A 146 -2.19 -2.98 -12.99
CA SER A 146 -1.18 -4.03 -13.16
C SER A 146 -0.26 -4.11 -11.95
N ILE A 147 0.19 -2.96 -11.43
CA ILE A 147 0.98 -2.89 -10.20
C ILE A 147 0.19 -3.39 -9.00
N LEU A 148 -1.06 -2.91 -8.82
CA LEU A 148 -1.95 -3.36 -7.76
C LEU A 148 -2.04 -4.90 -7.68
N SER A 149 -2.11 -5.57 -8.84
CA SER A 149 -2.15 -7.04 -8.89
C SER A 149 -0.84 -7.73 -8.49
N VAL A 150 0.29 -7.02 -8.57
CA VAL A 150 1.60 -7.46 -8.06
C VAL A 150 1.60 -7.31 -6.54
N GLU A 151 1.23 -6.14 -6.02
CA GLU A 151 1.14 -5.87 -4.58
C GLU A 151 0.20 -6.84 -3.86
N ALA A 152 -0.92 -7.21 -4.48
CA ALA A 152 -1.84 -8.20 -3.91
C ALA A 152 -1.21 -9.60 -3.79
N ARG A 153 -0.31 -9.97 -4.71
CA ARG A 153 0.42 -11.25 -4.63
C ARG A 153 1.52 -11.17 -3.57
N HIS A 154 2.16 -10.03 -3.42
CA HIS A 154 3.13 -9.80 -2.34
C HIS A 154 2.45 -9.90 -0.98
N ASP A 155 1.32 -9.21 -0.78
CA ASP A 155 0.53 -9.28 0.46
C ASP A 155 0.10 -10.72 0.77
N ALA A 156 -0.40 -11.47 -0.22
CA ALA A 156 -0.79 -12.86 -0.03
C ALA A 156 0.37 -13.74 0.49
N ILE A 157 1.59 -13.59 -0.05
CA ILE A 157 2.78 -14.31 0.42
C ILE A 157 3.12 -13.91 1.86
N VAL A 158 3.13 -12.61 2.15
CA VAL A 158 3.46 -12.09 3.48
C VAL A 158 2.44 -12.57 4.52
N ARG A 159 1.14 -12.49 4.21
CA ARG A 159 0.07 -12.98 5.09
C ARG A 159 0.20 -14.46 5.38
N ASN A 160 0.50 -15.26 4.35
CA ASN A 160 0.79 -16.69 4.54
C ASN A 160 1.99 -16.91 5.48
N GLY A 161 3.04 -16.09 5.36
CA GLY A 161 4.17 -16.07 6.29
C GLY A 161 3.79 -15.75 7.74
N MET A 162 2.78 -14.89 7.96
CA MET A 162 2.24 -14.62 9.30
C MET A 162 1.43 -15.79 9.87
N GLY A 163 1.16 -16.84 9.08
CA GLY A 163 0.17 -17.86 9.40
C GLY A 163 -1.27 -17.35 9.27
N ALA A 164 -1.49 -16.21 8.62
CA ALA A 164 -2.81 -15.65 8.33
C ALA A 164 -3.33 -16.13 6.97
N SER A 165 -4.63 -15.98 6.74
CA SER A 165 -5.20 -16.30 5.42
C SER A 165 -4.58 -15.39 4.34
N PRO A 166 -4.05 -15.94 3.23
CA PRO A 166 -3.66 -15.15 2.06
C PRO A 166 -4.87 -14.55 1.31
N PHE A 167 -6.09 -14.92 1.71
CA PHE A 167 -7.36 -14.42 1.17
C PHE A 167 -8.21 -13.93 2.34
N PRO A 168 -7.88 -12.77 2.95
CA PRO A 168 -8.55 -12.33 4.18
C PRO A 168 -10.02 -11.92 3.95
N THR A 169 -10.32 -11.39 2.78
CA THR A 169 -11.62 -10.78 2.41
C THR A 169 -11.87 -10.97 0.92
N ASN A 170 -13.11 -10.69 0.47
CA ASN A 170 -13.47 -10.79 -0.96
C ASN A 170 -12.98 -9.59 -1.79
N LEU A 171 -12.60 -8.50 -1.13
CA LEU A 171 -12.11 -7.25 -1.72
C LEU A 171 -10.95 -6.73 -0.87
N ASP A 172 -10.07 -5.94 -1.46
CA ASP A 172 -9.04 -5.18 -0.75
C ASP A 172 -9.56 -3.81 -0.29
N VAL A 173 -8.86 -3.17 0.64
CA VAL A 173 -9.30 -1.92 1.27
C VAL A 173 -8.55 -0.73 0.67
N PRO A 174 -9.25 0.28 0.11
CA PRO A 174 -8.59 1.42 -0.52
C PRO A 174 -7.98 2.40 0.51
N LEU A 175 -6.92 3.09 0.09
CA LEU A 175 -6.35 4.26 0.74
C LEU A 175 -6.31 5.45 -0.22
N SER A 176 -6.65 6.64 0.27
CA SER A 176 -6.38 7.86 -0.46
C SER A 176 -4.89 8.20 -0.42
N SER A 177 -4.43 9.02 -1.35
CA SER A 177 -3.04 9.50 -1.39
C SER A 177 -2.59 10.15 -0.08
N VAL A 178 -3.46 10.97 0.54
CA VAL A 178 -3.15 11.64 1.81
C VAL A 178 -3.04 10.65 2.98
N TRP A 179 -3.88 9.63 3.00
CA TRP A 179 -3.85 8.58 4.01
C TRP A 179 -2.62 7.69 3.88
N ALA A 180 -2.30 7.24 2.66
CA ALA A 180 -1.11 6.44 2.39
C ALA A 180 0.18 7.21 2.72
N TYR A 181 0.28 8.47 2.30
CA TYR A 181 1.43 9.32 2.62
C TYR A 181 1.60 9.54 4.12
N SER A 182 0.49 9.76 4.85
CA SER A 182 0.51 9.93 6.31
C SER A 182 0.90 8.65 7.05
N LEU A 183 0.48 7.47 6.58
CA LEU A 183 0.90 6.18 7.17
C LEU A 183 2.39 5.93 6.96
N ALA A 184 2.90 6.20 5.76
CA ALA A 184 4.30 5.97 5.41
C ALA A 184 5.29 6.76 6.29
N GLN A 185 4.88 7.92 6.82
CA GLN A 185 5.74 8.74 7.68
C GLN A 185 6.25 7.99 8.92
N LYS A 186 5.53 6.97 9.40
CA LYS A 186 5.95 6.16 10.57
C LYS A 186 7.28 5.45 10.34
N TYR A 187 7.62 5.18 9.09
CA TYR A 187 8.77 4.37 8.68
C TYR A 187 9.92 5.21 8.12
N ILE A 188 9.80 6.54 8.17
CA ILE A 188 10.69 7.46 7.47
C ILE A 188 11.32 8.43 8.46
N SER A 189 12.66 8.49 8.45
CA SER A 189 13.43 9.42 9.26
C SER A 189 13.63 10.76 8.55
N SER A 190 13.97 10.74 7.26
CA SER A 190 14.13 11.94 6.43
C SER A 190 14.08 11.59 4.94
N CYS A 191 13.70 12.54 4.09
CA CYS A 191 13.65 12.34 2.64
C CYS A 191 14.37 13.47 1.88
N PRO A 192 15.01 13.19 0.73
CA PRO A 192 15.60 14.23 -0.12
C PRO A 192 14.57 15.25 -0.64
N GLN A 193 13.32 14.80 -0.81
CA GLN A 193 12.20 15.61 -1.26
C GLN A 193 10.94 15.24 -0.46
N GLN A 194 10.22 16.26 0.02
CA GLN A 194 8.86 16.09 0.53
C GLN A 194 7.86 16.20 -0.62
N LEU A 195 6.82 15.35 -0.60
CA LEU A 195 5.72 15.45 -1.55
C LEU A 195 4.78 16.57 -1.13
N PRO A 196 4.12 17.26 -2.10
CA PRO A 196 3.14 18.31 -1.81
C PRO A 196 1.79 17.71 -1.39
N ILE A 197 1.81 16.87 -0.35
CA ILE A 197 0.65 16.21 0.24
C ILE A 197 0.63 16.57 1.72
N ASP A 198 -0.47 17.18 2.16
CA ASP A 198 -0.61 17.62 3.55
C ASP A 198 -0.70 16.42 4.48
N LEU A 199 0.08 16.44 5.56
CA LEU A 199 0.06 15.37 6.56
C LEU A 199 -1.10 15.54 7.53
N LEU A 200 -1.72 14.43 7.88
CA LEU A 200 -2.78 14.39 8.87
C LEU A 200 -2.22 14.18 10.29
N PRO A 201 -2.88 14.71 11.33
CA PRO A 201 -2.52 14.38 12.71
C PRO A 201 -2.56 12.86 12.94
N PRO A 202 -1.56 12.25 13.60
CA PRO A 202 -1.49 10.80 13.73
C PRO A 202 -2.55 10.26 14.70
N LEU A 203 -2.99 9.03 14.42
CA LEU A 203 -3.82 8.21 15.32
C LEU A 203 -3.08 6.89 15.64
N GLY A 204 -3.02 6.53 16.92
CA GLY A 204 -2.37 5.29 17.40
C GLY A 204 -3.31 4.37 18.18
N PHE A 205 -3.03 3.06 18.14
CA PHE A 205 -3.76 2.01 18.90
C PHE A 205 -2.90 1.51 20.08
N ASN A 206 -3.54 1.02 21.15
CA ASN A 206 -2.98 0.69 22.49
C ASN A 206 -2.88 1.87 23.48
N GLY A 207 -4.03 2.46 23.86
CA GLY A 207 -4.09 3.60 24.80
C GLY A 207 -4.07 4.95 24.08
N MET A 208 -4.89 5.06 23.03
CA MET A 208 -4.91 6.10 21.99
C MET A 208 -4.53 7.49 22.52
N SER A 209 -3.44 8.11 22.10
CA SER A 209 -3.31 9.58 22.14
C SER A 209 -3.58 10.09 20.74
N GLY A 210 -4.78 10.62 20.52
CA GLY A 210 -5.08 11.53 19.42
C GLY A 210 -4.87 12.98 19.85
N SER A 211 -4.81 13.90 18.90
CA SER A 211 -4.90 15.33 19.19
C SER A 211 -6.16 15.61 20.02
N THR A 212 -6.07 16.49 21.00
CA THR A 212 -7.22 16.88 21.83
C THR A 212 -8.35 17.41 20.95
N PRO A 213 -9.61 17.05 21.22
CA PRO A 213 -10.76 17.62 20.51
C PRO A 213 -10.68 19.14 20.53
N THR A 214 -10.94 19.77 19.39
CA THR A 214 -10.91 21.23 19.23
C THR A 214 -12.02 21.93 20.02
N GLU A 215 -13.09 21.21 20.40
CA GLU A 215 -14.20 21.74 21.19
C GLU A 215 -14.68 20.73 22.25
N ALA A 216 -14.84 21.19 23.50
CA ALA A 216 -15.34 20.37 24.59
C ALA A 216 -16.82 19.99 24.36
N GLY A 217 -17.12 18.69 24.35
CA GLY A 217 -18.50 18.16 24.27
C GLY A 217 -18.96 17.69 22.89
N GLN A 218 -18.13 17.82 21.85
CA GLN A 218 -18.42 17.24 20.54
C GLN A 218 -18.28 15.70 20.58
N ALA A 219 -19.28 14.98 20.07
CA ALA A 219 -19.19 13.53 19.91
C ALA A 219 -18.16 13.18 18.81
N LEU A 220 -17.32 12.19 19.08
CA LEU A 220 -16.33 11.70 18.14
C LEU A 220 -16.66 10.28 17.70
N TYR A 221 -16.26 9.97 16.48
CA TYR A 221 -16.48 8.68 15.85
C TYR A 221 -15.17 8.15 15.27
N LEU A 222 -14.98 6.85 15.38
CA LEU A 222 -13.99 6.10 14.63
C LEU A 222 -14.66 5.67 13.33
N ALA A 223 -14.28 6.30 12.22
CA ALA A 223 -14.68 5.89 10.88
C ALA A 223 -13.72 4.81 10.40
N ILE A 224 -14.23 3.66 10.00
CA ILE A 224 -13.48 2.45 9.66
C ILE A 224 -13.74 2.13 8.19
N VAL A 225 -12.70 2.17 7.37
CA VAL A 225 -12.72 1.74 5.97
C VAL A 225 -12.32 0.28 5.90
N HIS A 226 -13.18 -0.56 5.33
CA HIS A 226 -13.00 -2.01 5.28
C HIS A 226 -13.62 -2.62 4.02
N ALA A 227 -13.18 -3.84 3.68
CA ALA A 227 -13.53 -4.52 2.43
C ALA A 227 -15.02 -4.86 2.25
N ASN A 228 -15.78 -4.89 3.34
CA ASN A 228 -17.17 -5.35 3.33
C ASN A 228 -18.18 -4.22 3.06
N ALA A 229 -17.73 -2.98 2.88
CA ALA A 229 -18.59 -1.82 2.66
C ALA A 229 -17.95 -0.84 1.66
N THR A 230 -18.80 -0.17 0.88
CA THR A 230 -18.36 0.91 -0.04
C THR A 230 -18.01 2.18 0.73
N ASP A 231 -18.74 2.45 1.81
CA ASP A 231 -18.54 3.61 2.68
C ASP A 231 -18.04 3.18 4.07
N PRO A 232 -17.40 4.08 4.82
CA PRO A 232 -16.89 3.77 6.15
C PRO A 232 -17.99 3.33 7.11
N SER A 233 -17.67 2.44 8.05
CA SER A 233 -18.51 2.17 9.22
C SER A 233 -18.09 3.05 10.39
N TYR A 234 -19.04 3.47 11.22
CA TYR A 234 -18.79 4.49 12.25
C TYR A 234 -19.09 3.93 13.62
N GLN A 235 -18.16 4.14 14.55
CA GLN A 235 -18.27 3.69 15.93
C GLN A 235 -18.02 4.86 16.86
N GLN A 236 -18.98 5.14 17.73
CA GLN A 236 -18.84 6.25 18.67
C GLN A 236 -17.66 5.99 19.60
N VAL A 237 -16.79 7.00 19.73
CA VAL A 237 -15.64 6.95 20.64
C VAL A 237 -16.10 7.32 22.04
N LEU A 238 -15.86 6.42 22.99
CA LEU A 238 -16.01 6.66 24.42
C LEU A 238 -14.73 7.30 24.93
N THR A 239 -14.75 8.60 25.23
CA THR A 239 -13.59 9.30 25.79
C THR A 239 -13.26 8.75 27.18
N THR A 240 -12.01 8.33 27.38
CA THR A 240 -11.51 7.79 28.65
C THR A 240 -10.47 8.71 29.31
N GLY A 241 -9.96 9.70 28.57
CA GLY A 241 -8.99 10.69 29.05
C GLY A 241 -8.72 11.77 28.00
N GLN A 242 -7.84 12.72 28.31
CA GLN A 242 -7.44 13.73 27.32
C GLN A 242 -6.69 13.07 26.16
N GLY A 243 -7.22 13.23 24.94
CA GLY A 243 -6.69 12.57 23.75
C GLY A 243 -6.93 11.06 23.70
N GLN A 244 -7.57 10.46 24.72
CA GLN A 244 -7.76 9.03 24.87
C GLN A 244 -9.24 8.63 24.80
N GLY A 245 -9.52 7.55 24.08
CA GLY A 245 -10.83 6.97 24.01
C GLY A 245 -10.81 5.49 23.65
N THR A 246 -11.98 4.88 23.59
CA THR A 246 -12.19 3.51 23.15
C THR A 246 -13.36 3.46 22.16
N ALA A 247 -13.30 2.56 21.19
CA ALA A 247 -14.40 2.28 20.27
C ALA A 247 -14.45 0.76 20.04
N GLN A 248 -15.65 0.22 19.86
CA GLN A 248 -15.82 -1.19 19.52
C GLN A 248 -15.65 -1.36 18.02
N LEU A 249 -14.83 -2.31 17.58
CA LEU A 249 -14.72 -2.64 16.16
C LEU A 249 -15.93 -3.49 15.73
N PRO A 250 -16.49 -3.27 14.53
CA PRO A 250 -17.49 -4.16 13.95
C PRO A 250 -17.01 -5.61 13.89
N GLU A 251 -17.94 -6.56 14.01
CA GLU A 251 -17.67 -7.97 13.75
C GLU A 251 -17.44 -8.22 12.25
N GLY A 252 -16.71 -9.30 11.92
CA GLY A 252 -16.52 -9.73 10.54
C GLY A 252 -15.51 -8.91 9.73
N LEU A 253 -14.73 -8.04 10.38
CA LEU A 253 -13.56 -7.43 9.77
C LEU A 253 -12.46 -8.49 9.56
N GLY A 254 -11.71 -8.37 8.48
CA GLY A 254 -10.60 -9.26 8.15
C GLY A 254 -9.56 -8.53 7.32
N GLY A 255 -8.34 -9.06 7.27
CA GLY A 255 -7.27 -8.46 6.48
C GLY A 255 -6.70 -7.21 7.13
N VAL A 256 -6.52 -6.16 6.35
CA VAL A 256 -6.15 -4.84 6.87
C VAL A 256 -7.33 -3.90 6.75
N VAL A 257 -7.60 -3.15 7.82
CA VAL A 257 -8.58 -2.07 7.82
C VAL A 257 -7.92 -0.78 8.25
N TYR A 258 -8.48 0.34 7.80
CA TYR A 258 -7.99 1.67 8.15
C TYR A 258 -9.04 2.44 8.91
N ALA A 259 -8.61 3.20 9.90
CA ALA A 259 -9.52 3.96 10.73
C ALA A 259 -9.06 5.40 10.90
N ALA A 260 -10.00 6.33 10.92
CA ALA A 260 -9.75 7.73 11.19
C ALA A 260 -10.73 8.25 12.25
N LEU A 261 -10.25 9.19 13.06
CA LEU A 261 -11.09 9.94 13.97
C LEU A 261 -11.82 11.03 13.20
N THR A 262 -13.12 11.17 13.43
CA THR A 262 -13.97 12.18 12.78
C THR A 262 -15.04 12.70 13.74
N ALA A 263 -15.61 13.86 13.40
CA ALA A 263 -16.78 14.43 14.05
C ALA A 263 -18.11 13.98 13.41
N SER A 264 -18.07 13.30 12.25
CA SER A 264 -19.25 12.80 11.54
C SER A 264 -19.76 11.50 12.16
N SER A 265 -21.08 11.34 12.25
CA SER A 265 -21.74 10.15 12.77
C SER A 265 -22.13 9.12 11.71
N GLY A 266 -21.73 9.29 10.45
CA GLY A 266 -22.03 8.30 9.39
C GLY A 266 -22.46 8.81 8.03
N ASP A 267 -22.28 10.10 7.73
CA ASP A 267 -22.74 10.72 6.50
C ASP A 267 -21.63 10.96 5.45
N LEU A 268 -20.37 10.71 5.78
CA LEU A 268 -19.27 10.90 4.84
C LEU A 268 -19.02 9.64 4.00
N THR A 269 -18.93 9.84 2.69
CA THR A 269 -18.32 8.89 1.77
C THR A 269 -16.83 8.70 2.08
N PHE A 270 -16.21 7.65 1.52
CA PHE A 270 -14.75 7.48 1.61
C PHE A 270 -13.97 8.72 1.12
N HIS A 271 -14.43 9.35 0.03
CA HIS A 271 -13.80 10.55 -0.51
C HIS A 271 -13.92 11.74 0.45
N GLU A 272 -15.11 11.98 1.01
CA GLU A 272 -15.32 13.09 1.96
C GLU A 272 -14.55 12.87 3.27
N LEU A 273 -14.52 11.63 3.78
CA LEU A 273 -13.75 11.27 4.97
C LEU A 273 -12.26 11.58 4.77
N THR A 274 -11.70 11.23 3.62
CA THR A 274 -10.27 11.34 3.36
C THR A 274 -9.81 12.73 2.92
N THR A 275 -10.73 13.58 2.45
CA THR A 275 -10.42 14.95 2.01
C THR A 275 -10.65 16.01 3.08
N THR A 276 -11.71 15.87 3.89
CA THR A 276 -12.13 16.90 4.85
C THR A 276 -12.59 16.34 6.19
N GLY A 277 -13.02 15.08 6.24
CA GLY A 277 -13.60 14.47 7.44
C GLY A 277 -12.61 13.93 8.46
N THR A 278 -11.33 13.78 8.11
CA THR A 278 -10.31 13.20 9.00
C THR A 278 -9.78 14.24 9.97
N LEU A 279 -10.06 14.08 11.26
CA LEU A 279 -9.47 14.88 12.34
C LEU A 279 -8.09 14.35 12.75
N ALA A 280 -7.95 13.02 12.82
CA ALA A 280 -6.69 12.34 13.08
C ALA A 280 -6.71 10.96 12.44
N GLY A 281 -5.60 10.55 11.82
CA GLY A 281 -5.44 9.27 11.17
C GLY A 281 -4.73 9.37 9.82
N PRO A 282 -4.83 8.32 9.00
CA PRO A 282 -5.44 7.05 9.37
C PRO A 282 -4.53 6.27 10.34
N ALA A 283 -5.14 5.34 11.04
CA ALA A 283 -4.46 4.28 11.73
C ALA A 283 -4.78 2.95 11.02
N GLN A 284 -3.79 2.08 10.93
CA GLN A 284 -3.89 0.78 10.28
C GLN A 284 -4.08 -0.30 11.34
N LEU A 285 -5.02 -1.22 11.10
CA LEU A 285 -5.23 -2.39 11.93
C LEU A 285 -5.06 -3.64 11.07
N VAL A 286 -4.10 -4.48 11.45
CA VAL A 286 -3.88 -5.78 10.84
C VAL A 286 -4.67 -6.82 11.63
N LEU A 287 -5.59 -7.51 10.95
CA LEU A 287 -6.48 -8.51 11.50
C LEU A 287 -6.12 -9.89 10.92
N SER A 288 -6.20 -10.90 11.80
CA SER A 288 -5.96 -12.31 11.49
C SER A 288 -7.11 -12.92 10.71
#